data_AF-A0A3B9ZQM8-F1
#
_entry.id   AF-A0A3B9ZQM8-F1
#
_cell.length_a   1.000
_cell.length_b   1.000
_cell.length_c   1.000
_cell.angle_alpha   90.00
_cell.angle_beta   90.00
_cell.angle_gamma   90.00
#
_symmetry.space_group_name_H-M   'P 1'
#
loop_
_entity.id
_entity.type
_entity.pdbx_description
1 polymer ?
#
loop_
_entity_poly.entity_id
_entity_poly.type
_entity_poly.pdbx_seq_one_letter_code
_entity_poly.pdbx_strand_id
1 'polypeptide(L)'
;ISKNKIEDYLLWYITPMAIPFSQNLSPRMVVYDCMDELSCFKDANPDISKNEAQLLRYADVLFTGGYNLYEYKKHMHYNIHPFPSSIDQKHFESGAGSMDPADQANIAHPRVGFFGVIDERLDIELLDGLALEMPSTQIILIGPVVKIDPAILPRHKNIHYLGQKTYNQLPAYLANWDIAFLPFAKNDSTRFISPTKTPEYLCAGKPVVSTSIHDVVNPYGTMGLVHIADTVPEFSAAIHKALEQADDKEWWKNVQEFLKTNSWDLTWSKMKKIILETLEKKDIHNKRYSYPTDTLINISYPTIL
;
A
#
# COMPACT_ATOMS: atom_id res chain seq x y z
N ILE A 1 3.53 -2.76 -29.90
CA ILE A 1 2.82 -4.04 -30.07
C ILE A 1 2.94 -4.51 -31.51
N SER A 2 2.34 -3.82 -32.50
CA SER A 2 2.45 -4.16 -33.93
C SER A 2 3.89 -4.27 -34.46
N LYS A 3 4.76 -3.30 -34.13
CA LYS A 3 6.19 -3.32 -34.52
C LYS A 3 6.96 -4.56 -34.04
N ASN A 4 6.56 -5.13 -32.90
CA ASN A 4 7.21 -6.29 -32.29
C ASN A 4 6.44 -7.60 -32.54
N LYS A 5 5.37 -7.58 -33.36
CA LYS A 5 4.50 -8.74 -33.63
C LYS A 5 4.00 -9.45 -32.36
N ILE A 6 3.69 -8.67 -31.32
CA ILE A 6 3.12 -9.21 -30.08
C ILE A 6 1.62 -9.35 -30.32
N GLU A 7 1.12 -10.58 -30.35
CA GLU A 7 -0.29 -10.92 -30.59
C GLU A 7 -0.97 -11.48 -29.33
N ASP A 8 -0.17 -12.00 -28.38
CA ASP A 8 -0.63 -12.52 -27.10
C ASP A 8 -0.06 -11.67 -25.97
N TYR A 9 -0.93 -10.92 -25.28
CA TYR A 9 -0.54 -10.06 -24.17
C TYR A 9 -1.70 -9.78 -23.22
N LEU A 10 -1.33 -9.36 -22.01
CA LEU A 10 -2.22 -8.81 -20.99
C LEU A 10 -2.02 -7.30 -20.90
N LEU A 11 -3.06 -6.58 -20.50
CA LEU A 11 -2.91 -5.20 -20.02
C LEU A 11 -3.03 -5.19 -18.51
N TRP A 12 -1.99 -4.71 -17.83
CA TRP A 12 -1.97 -4.52 -16.38
C TRP A 12 -2.00 -3.02 -16.09
N TYR A 13 -3.12 -2.53 -15.57
CA TYR A 13 -3.31 -1.14 -15.21
C TYR A 13 -2.96 -0.92 -13.75
N ILE A 14 -2.00 -0.04 -13.49
CA ILE A 14 -1.70 0.51 -12.14
C ILE A 14 -2.28 1.92 -11.96
N THR A 15 -2.92 2.46 -13.00
CA THR A 15 -3.57 3.77 -12.98
C THR A 15 -4.71 3.81 -14.00
N PRO A 16 -5.88 4.38 -13.66
CA PRO A 16 -6.98 4.56 -14.60
C PRO A 16 -6.63 5.51 -15.74
N MET A 17 -5.67 6.42 -15.53
CA MET A 17 -5.23 7.38 -16.55
C MET A 17 -4.53 6.72 -17.75
N ALA A 18 -4.17 5.44 -17.69
CA ALA A 18 -3.59 4.72 -18.81
C ALA A 18 -4.63 4.25 -19.86
N ILE A 19 -5.93 4.29 -19.55
CA ILE A 19 -6.98 3.86 -20.50
C ILE A 19 -6.87 4.58 -21.85
N PRO A 20 -6.87 5.92 -21.94
CA PRO A 20 -6.94 6.60 -23.24
C PRO A 20 -5.82 6.21 -24.21
N PHE A 21 -4.68 5.74 -23.69
CA PHE A 21 -3.53 5.31 -24.48
C PHE A 21 -3.62 3.86 -25.00
N SER A 22 -4.59 3.08 -24.52
CA SER A 22 -4.67 1.63 -24.73
C SER A 22 -6.04 1.13 -25.23
N GLN A 23 -7.00 2.03 -25.47
CA GLN A 23 -8.37 1.68 -25.90
C GLN A 23 -8.44 0.88 -27.21
N ASN A 24 -7.47 1.05 -28.11
CA ASN A 24 -7.44 0.35 -29.41
C ASN A 24 -6.71 -1.00 -29.35
N LEU A 25 -6.38 -1.50 -28.16
CA LEU A 25 -5.70 -2.77 -27.96
C LEU A 25 -6.70 -3.89 -27.65
N SER A 26 -6.39 -5.10 -28.11
CA SER A 26 -7.20 -6.30 -27.86
C SER A 26 -6.40 -7.33 -27.07
N PRO A 27 -6.19 -7.12 -25.76
CA PRO A 27 -5.47 -8.09 -24.93
C PRO A 27 -6.29 -9.35 -24.70
N ARG A 28 -5.61 -10.44 -24.33
CA ARG A 28 -6.30 -11.64 -23.83
C ARG A 28 -7.02 -11.39 -22.52
N MET A 29 -6.45 -10.55 -21.66
CA MET A 29 -7.05 -10.16 -20.41
C MET A 29 -6.56 -8.82 -19.89
N VAL A 30 -7.41 -8.16 -19.11
CA VAL A 30 -7.15 -6.90 -18.41
C VAL A 30 -7.09 -7.15 -16.91
N VAL A 31 -5.98 -6.78 -16.30
CA VAL A 31 -5.78 -6.71 -14.85
C VAL A 31 -5.86 -5.25 -14.44
N TYR A 32 -6.68 -4.92 -13.45
CA TYR A 32 -6.63 -3.61 -12.80
C TYR A 32 -6.10 -3.77 -11.37
N ASP A 33 -5.00 -3.11 -11.08
CA ASP A 33 -4.32 -3.11 -9.80
C ASP A 33 -4.55 -1.75 -9.12
N CYS A 34 -5.63 -1.70 -8.36
CA CYS A 34 -6.17 -0.51 -7.69
C CYS A 34 -5.53 -0.39 -6.30
N MET A 35 -4.30 0.14 -6.25
CA MET A 35 -3.54 0.21 -4.99
C MET A 35 -4.03 1.32 -4.06
N ASP A 36 -4.53 2.43 -4.63
CA ASP A 36 -4.99 3.61 -3.90
C ASP A 36 -6.28 4.15 -4.52
N GLU A 37 -7.10 4.84 -3.71
CA GLU A 37 -8.22 5.64 -4.20
C GLU A 37 -7.70 6.99 -4.72
N LEU A 38 -7.15 6.96 -5.93
CA LEU A 38 -6.45 8.11 -6.54
C LEU A 38 -7.34 9.35 -6.67
N SER A 39 -8.66 9.19 -6.72
CA SER A 39 -9.60 10.32 -6.78
C SER A 39 -9.67 11.13 -5.48
N CYS A 40 -9.24 10.56 -4.35
CA CYS A 40 -9.20 11.20 -3.04
C CYS A 40 -7.90 12.01 -2.80
N PHE A 41 -6.96 12.00 -3.74
CA PHE A 41 -5.69 12.73 -3.58
C PHE A 41 -5.89 14.21 -3.84
N LYS A 42 -5.07 15.05 -3.20
CA LYS A 42 -5.10 16.48 -3.43
C LYS A 42 -4.75 16.78 -4.90
N ASP A 43 -5.54 17.65 -5.52
CA ASP A 43 -5.41 18.06 -6.93
C ASP A 43 -5.51 16.87 -7.93
N ALA A 44 -6.24 15.81 -7.56
CA ALA A 44 -6.50 14.67 -8.42
C ALA A 44 -7.11 15.10 -9.77
N ASN A 45 -6.62 14.50 -10.86
CA ASN A 45 -7.16 14.77 -12.19
C ASN A 45 -8.64 14.34 -12.26
N PRO A 46 -9.56 15.21 -12.73
CA PRO A 46 -11.00 14.93 -12.74
C PRO A 46 -11.39 13.72 -13.61
N ASP A 47 -10.55 13.33 -14.57
CA ASP A 47 -10.80 12.15 -15.40
C ASP A 47 -10.55 10.82 -14.68
N ILE A 48 -9.90 10.83 -13.50
CA ILE A 48 -9.58 9.61 -12.74
C ILE A 48 -10.84 8.80 -12.46
N SER A 49 -11.88 9.40 -11.90
CA SER A 49 -13.11 8.67 -11.53
C SER A 49 -13.85 8.12 -12.76
N LYS A 50 -13.87 8.88 -13.86
CA LYS A 50 -14.48 8.45 -15.12
C LYS A 50 -13.72 7.26 -15.71
N ASN A 51 -12.40 7.35 -15.77
CA ASN A 51 -11.55 6.29 -16.29
C ASN A 51 -11.57 5.06 -15.38
N GLU A 52 -11.59 5.24 -14.06
CA GLU A 52 -11.72 4.13 -13.13
C GLU A 52 -13.05 3.40 -13.31
N ALA A 53 -14.17 4.12 -13.41
CA ALA A 53 -15.47 3.50 -13.70
C ALA A 53 -15.44 2.70 -15.02
N GLN A 54 -14.59 3.10 -15.97
CA GLN A 54 -14.34 2.32 -17.18
C GLN A 54 -13.51 1.05 -16.90
N LEU A 55 -12.42 1.12 -16.12
CA LEU A 55 -11.64 -0.07 -15.73
C LEU A 55 -12.47 -1.06 -14.89
N LEU A 56 -13.28 -0.58 -13.95
CA LEU A 56 -14.18 -1.39 -13.14
C LEU A 56 -15.18 -2.19 -13.98
N ARG A 57 -15.48 -1.77 -15.21
CA ARG A 57 -16.34 -2.54 -16.12
C ARG A 57 -15.57 -3.50 -17.02
N TYR A 58 -14.36 -3.13 -17.44
CA TYR A 58 -13.62 -3.86 -18.47
C TYR A 58 -12.52 -4.78 -17.94
N ALA A 59 -12.08 -4.61 -16.69
CA ALA A 59 -11.10 -5.49 -16.08
C ALA A 59 -11.68 -6.91 -15.91
N ASP A 60 -10.90 -7.92 -16.24
CA ASP A 60 -11.27 -9.32 -15.98
C ASP A 60 -10.98 -9.72 -14.53
N VAL A 61 -9.98 -9.08 -13.92
CA VAL A 61 -9.66 -9.20 -12.49
C VAL A 61 -9.27 -7.84 -11.93
N LEU A 62 -9.68 -7.58 -10.68
CA LEU A 62 -9.29 -6.42 -9.92
C LEU A 62 -8.54 -6.83 -8.65
N PHE A 63 -7.41 -6.20 -8.41
CA PHE A 63 -6.67 -6.28 -7.15
C PHE A 63 -6.78 -4.95 -6.41
N THR A 64 -6.93 -4.99 -5.09
CA THR A 64 -6.89 -3.78 -4.25
C THR A 64 -5.72 -3.80 -3.29
N GLY A 65 -5.09 -2.65 -3.09
CA GLY A 65 -3.91 -2.52 -2.22
C GLY A 65 -4.18 -2.65 -0.72
N GLY A 66 -5.45 -2.73 -0.29
CA GLY A 66 -5.84 -2.85 1.10
C GLY A 66 -7.22 -3.47 1.29
N TYR A 67 -7.52 -3.88 2.52
CA TYR A 67 -8.82 -4.44 2.88
C TYR A 67 -9.91 -3.37 2.94
N ASN A 68 -9.62 -2.16 3.42
CA ASN A 68 -10.62 -1.08 3.42
C ASN A 68 -11.08 -0.74 1.99
N LEU A 69 -10.13 -0.64 1.05
CA LEU A 69 -10.41 -0.36 -0.35
C LEU A 69 -11.19 -1.51 -1.02
N TYR A 70 -10.84 -2.75 -0.68
CA TYR A 70 -11.61 -3.92 -1.09
C TYR A 70 -13.06 -3.83 -0.62
N GLU A 71 -13.28 -3.62 0.67
CA GLU A 71 -14.64 -3.56 1.24
C GLU A 71 -15.47 -2.44 0.61
N TYR A 72 -14.84 -1.32 0.28
CA TYR A 72 -15.47 -0.21 -0.44
C TYR A 72 -15.86 -0.57 -1.88
N LYS A 73 -15.02 -1.32 -2.61
CA LYS A 73 -15.22 -1.64 -4.04
C LYS A 73 -15.78 -3.04 -4.32
N LYS A 74 -15.96 -3.91 -3.32
CA LYS A 74 -16.34 -5.34 -3.51
C LYS A 74 -17.65 -5.57 -4.25
N HIS A 75 -18.54 -4.58 -4.26
CA HIS A 75 -19.81 -4.63 -4.98
C HIS A 75 -19.76 -3.97 -6.37
N MET A 76 -18.62 -3.41 -6.76
CA MET A 76 -18.40 -2.72 -8.03
C MET A 76 -17.76 -3.63 -9.09
N HIS A 77 -17.18 -4.77 -8.70
CA HIS A 77 -16.56 -5.73 -9.61
C HIS A 77 -16.74 -7.17 -9.10
N TYR A 78 -16.94 -8.13 -10.00
CA TYR A 78 -17.28 -9.52 -9.65
C TYR A 78 -16.08 -10.39 -9.30
N ASN A 79 -14.87 -10.03 -9.74
CA ASN A 79 -13.63 -10.78 -9.58
C ASN A 79 -12.56 -9.86 -8.98
N ILE A 80 -12.85 -9.42 -7.76
CA ILE A 80 -12.05 -8.47 -6.98
C ILE A 80 -11.40 -9.19 -5.78
N HIS A 81 -10.13 -8.91 -5.51
CA HIS A 81 -9.37 -9.56 -4.44
C HIS A 81 -8.46 -8.57 -3.69
N PRO A 82 -8.44 -8.59 -2.35
CA PRO A 82 -7.51 -7.77 -1.58
C PRO A 82 -6.11 -8.38 -1.56
N PHE A 83 -5.12 -7.57 -1.90
CA PHE A 83 -3.70 -7.86 -1.74
C PHE A 83 -3.05 -6.71 -0.95
N PRO A 84 -3.21 -6.70 0.39
CA PRO A 84 -2.60 -5.69 1.24
C PRO A 84 -1.08 -5.70 1.11
N SER A 85 -0.47 -4.60 1.56
CA SER A 85 0.99 -4.40 1.52
C SER A 85 1.78 -5.64 1.97
N SER A 86 2.66 -6.09 1.09
CA SER A 86 3.60 -7.18 1.34
C SER A 86 5.02 -6.64 1.56
N ILE A 87 5.93 -7.51 1.98
CA ILE A 87 7.24 -7.10 2.50
C ILE A 87 8.40 -7.84 1.86
N ASP A 88 9.49 -7.11 1.64
CA ASP A 88 10.83 -7.65 1.40
C ASP A 88 11.55 -7.82 2.74
N GLN A 89 11.24 -8.92 3.42
CA GLN A 89 11.73 -9.18 4.77
C GLN A 89 13.26 -9.18 4.84
N LYS A 90 13.93 -9.83 3.87
CA LYS A 90 15.39 -9.94 3.84
C LYS A 90 16.06 -8.57 3.74
N HIS A 91 15.45 -7.67 2.96
CA HIS A 91 15.95 -6.31 2.81
C HIS A 91 15.98 -5.55 4.14
N PHE A 92 14.86 -5.53 4.88
CA PHE A 92 14.81 -4.77 6.14
C PHE A 92 15.52 -5.47 7.31
N GLU A 93 15.62 -6.79 7.32
CA GLU A 93 16.45 -7.54 8.28
C GLU A 93 17.95 -7.27 8.08
N SER A 94 18.39 -6.94 6.85
CA SER A 94 19.80 -6.67 6.55
C SER A 94 20.37 -5.46 7.30
N GLY A 95 19.50 -4.59 7.84
CA GLY A 95 19.91 -3.43 8.63
C GLY A 95 20.42 -3.79 10.03
N ALA A 96 20.12 -4.98 10.56
CA ALA A 96 20.49 -5.36 11.92
C ALA A 96 22.00 -5.24 12.18
N GLY A 97 22.38 -4.48 13.21
CA GLY A 97 23.79 -4.23 13.55
C GLY A 97 24.52 -3.25 12.63
N SER A 98 23.80 -2.57 11.72
CA SER A 98 24.38 -1.52 10.87
C SER A 98 24.83 -0.33 11.71
N MET A 99 26.00 0.20 11.38
CA MET A 99 26.48 1.49 11.88
C MET A 99 25.49 2.60 11.51
N ASP A 100 25.41 3.61 12.38
CA ASP A 100 24.59 4.78 12.16
C ASP A 100 25.03 5.54 10.88
N PRO A 101 24.11 5.82 9.93
CA PRO A 101 24.39 6.70 8.81
C PRO A 101 24.86 8.10 9.24
N ALA A 102 25.79 8.67 8.49
CA ALA A 102 26.54 9.87 8.88
C ALA A 102 25.68 11.10 9.22
N ASP A 103 24.54 11.27 8.55
CA ASP A 103 23.63 12.40 8.74
C ASP A 103 22.58 12.18 9.85
N GLN A 104 22.56 11.01 10.50
CA GLN A 104 21.81 10.81 11.75
C GLN A 104 22.70 10.44 12.94
N ALA A 105 23.97 10.10 12.74
CA ALA A 105 24.89 9.61 13.77
C ALA A 105 25.03 10.53 15.00
N ASN A 106 24.92 11.85 14.80
CA ASN A 106 25.04 12.84 15.88
C ASN A 106 23.70 13.21 16.53
N ILE A 107 22.58 12.63 16.09
CA ILE A 107 21.26 12.88 16.66
C ILE A 107 21.09 12.00 17.89
N ALA A 108 20.70 12.59 19.02
CA ALA A 108 20.53 11.86 20.28
C ALA A 108 19.42 10.80 20.21
N HIS A 109 19.44 9.88 21.17
CA HIS A 109 18.32 8.97 21.46
C HIS A 109 17.42 9.54 22.57
N PRO A 110 16.13 9.18 22.64
CA PRO A 110 15.43 8.24 21.76
C PRO A 110 15.04 8.86 20.40
N ARG A 111 15.07 8.05 19.34
CA ARG A 111 14.72 8.40 17.96
C ARG A 111 13.42 7.74 17.55
N VAL A 112 12.45 8.55 17.13
CA VAL A 112 11.16 8.12 16.57
C VAL A 112 11.15 8.48 15.09
N GLY A 113 11.15 7.47 14.22
CA GLY A 113 11.40 7.67 12.80
C GLY A 113 10.24 7.35 11.88
N PHE A 114 10.14 8.13 10.79
CA PHE A 114 9.31 7.84 9.63
C PHE A 114 10.17 7.95 8.38
N PHE A 115 10.03 6.98 7.48
CA PHE A 115 10.41 7.19 6.09
C PHE A 115 9.20 7.15 5.18
N GLY A 116 9.21 7.95 4.13
CA GLY A 116 8.14 8.02 3.15
C GLY A 116 8.06 9.40 2.51
N VAL A 117 7.24 9.50 1.47
CA VAL A 117 6.90 10.80 0.90
C VAL A 117 6.26 11.68 1.98
N ILE A 118 6.77 12.91 2.14
CA ILE A 118 6.25 13.91 3.06
C ILE A 118 5.28 14.79 2.25
N ASP A 119 3.98 14.52 2.39
CA ASP A 119 2.91 15.13 1.62
C ASP A 119 1.65 15.34 2.49
N GLU A 120 0.50 15.60 1.86
CA GLU A 120 -0.79 15.85 2.51
C GLU A 120 -1.29 14.73 3.45
N ARG A 121 -0.68 13.55 3.38
CA ARG A 121 -1.02 12.42 4.25
C ARG A 121 -0.38 12.53 5.61
N LEU A 122 0.69 13.30 5.78
CA LEU A 122 1.38 13.45 7.06
C LEU A 122 0.62 14.43 7.97
N ASP A 123 0.38 14.05 9.22
CA ASP A 123 -0.28 14.91 10.21
C ASP A 123 0.72 15.92 10.79
N ILE A 124 0.76 17.09 10.16
CA ILE A 124 1.66 18.18 10.52
C ILE A 124 1.36 18.71 11.94
N GLU A 125 0.09 18.80 12.32
CA GLU A 125 -0.32 19.30 13.64
C GLU A 125 0.06 18.31 14.75
N LEU A 126 -0.13 17.01 14.51
CA LEU A 126 0.31 15.96 15.41
C LEU A 126 1.84 15.97 15.57
N LEU A 127 2.60 16.14 14.48
CA LEU A 127 4.05 16.24 14.54
C LEU A 127 4.53 17.46 15.32
N ASP A 128 3.92 18.62 15.10
CA ASP A 128 4.21 19.85 15.84
C ASP A 128 3.95 19.67 17.34
N GLY A 129 2.78 19.14 17.68
CA GLY A 129 2.39 18.88 19.06
C GLY A 129 3.27 17.84 19.75
N LEU A 130 3.64 16.75 19.06
CA LEU A 130 4.57 15.74 19.59
C LEU A 130 5.95 16.32 19.89
N ALA A 131 6.46 17.18 19.02
CA ALA A 131 7.77 17.80 19.22
C ALA A 131 7.79 18.72 20.45
N LEU A 132 6.68 19.42 20.71
CA LEU A 132 6.49 20.27 21.90
C LEU A 132 6.30 19.44 23.19
N GLU A 133 5.51 18.38 23.13
CA GLU A 133 5.20 17.49 24.26
C GLU A 133 6.43 16.66 24.68
N MET A 134 7.28 16.27 23.73
CA MET A 134 8.42 15.37 23.95
C MET A 134 9.76 16.00 23.50
N PRO A 135 10.21 17.11 24.13
CA PRO A 135 11.37 17.88 23.65
C PRO A 135 12.71 17.12 23.69
N SER A 136 12.81 16.05 24.47
CA SER A 136 13.99 15.17 24.52
C SER A 136 13.99 14.10 23.44
N THR A 137 12.84 13.77 22.86
CA THR A 137 12.69 12.73 21.82
C THR A 137 12.99 13.31 20.45
N GLN A 138 13.84 12.64 19.68
CA GLN A 138 14.25 13.07 18.35
C GLN A 138 13.35 12.47 17.27
N ILE A 139 12.62 13.31 16.56
CA ILE A 139 11.75 12.92 15.45
C ILE A 139 12.56 12.94 14.16
N ILE A 140 12.69 11.79 13.51
CA ILE A 140 13.46 11.61 12.28
C ILE A 140 12.51 11.45 11.08
N LEU A 141 12.62 12.33 10.09
CA LEU A 141 11.79 12.32 8.89
C LEU A 141 12.67 12.13 7.65
N ILE A 142 12.49 11.00 6.97
CA ILE A 142 13.23 10.62 5.75
C ILE A 142 12.29 10.60 4.55
N GLY A 143 12.58 11.41 3.54
CA GLY A 143 11.86 11.39 2.28
C GLY A 143 11.78 12.73 1.57
N PRO A 144 11.27 12.75 0.33
CA PRO A 144 11.03 13.98 -0.40
C PRO A 144 9.79 14.69 0.13
N VAL A 145 9.83 16.02 0.17
CA VAL A 145 8.64 16.87 0.39
C VAL A 145 8.00 17.14 -0.97
N VAL A 146 6.74 16.75 -1.15
CA VAL A 146 6.01 16.93 -2.42
C VAL A 146 4.57 17.36 -2.14
N LYS A 147 3.94 18.07 -3.10
CA LYS A 147 2.52 18.50 -3.07
C LYS A 147 2.10 19.45 -1.96
N ILE A 148 2.96 19.69 -0.99
CA ILE A 148 2.80 20.65 0.10
C ILE A 148 3.91 21.70 0.03
N ASP A 149 3.66 22.87 0.61
CA ASP A 149 4.66 23.92 0.75
C ASP A 149 5.62 23.56 1.91
N PRO A 150 6.94 23.41 1.69
CA PRO A 150 7.88 23.13 2.79
C PRO A 150 7.85 24.14 3.95
N ALA A 151 7.28 25.33 3.75
CA ALA A 151 7.11 26.34 4.80
C ALA A 151 6.07 25.94 5.87
N ILE A 152 5.14 25.03 5.58
CA ILE A 152 4.13 24.58 6.57
C ILE A 152 4.67 23.51 7.52
N LEU A 153 5.86 22.96 7.25
CA LEU A 153 6.45 21.92 8.07
C LEU A 153 6.98 22.49 9.40
N PRO A 154 6.72 21.82 10.55
CA PRO A 154 7.13 22.30 11.86
C PRO A 154 8.66 22.29 12.00
N ARG A 155 9.20 23.30 12.66
CA ARG A 155 10.65 23.49 12.83
C ARG A 155 11.00 23.59 14.31
N HIS A 156 11.11 22.43 14.94
CA HIS A 156 11.58 22.31 16.32
C HIS A 156 13.00 21.74 16.37
N LYS A 157 13.71 21.98 17.48
CA LYS A 157 15.11 21.52 17.65
C LYS A 157 15.25 19.99 17.62
N ASN A 158 14.17 19.27 17.90
CA ASN A 158 14.10 17.82 17.94
C ASN A 158 13.41 17.22 16.70
N ILE A 159 13.11 17.99 15.65
CA ILE A 159 12.65 17.45 14.35
C ILE A 159 13.80 17.53 13.34
N HIS A 160 14.09 16.40 12.71
CA HIS A 160 15.20 16.24 11.77
C HIS A 160 14.71 15.76 10.41
N TYR A 161 14.74 16.63 9.42
CA TYR A 161 14.43 16.31 8.02
C TYR A 161 15.73 15.91 7.28
N LEU A 162 15.92 14.62 7.03
CA LEU A 162 17.18 14.09 6.44
C LEU A 162 17.12 13.97 4.90
N GLY A 163 16.01 14.39 4.30
CA GLY A 163 15.77 14.31 2.86
C GLY A 163 15.57 12.88 2.36
N GLN A 164 15.50 12.72 1.04
CA GLN A 164 15.25 11.44 0.41
C GLN A 164 16.47 10.50 0.52
N LYS A 165 16.21 9.24 0.86
CA LYS A 165 17.18 8.13 0.78
C LYS A 165 16.72 7.10 -0.24
N THR A 166 17.68 6.35 -0.77
CA THR A 166 17.39 5.20 -1.64
C THR A 166 16.81 4.06 -0.80
N TYR A 167 16.02 3.18 -1.43
CA TYR A 167 15.46 2.00 -0.76
C TYR A 167 16.55 1.16 -0.07
N ASN A 168 17.72 1.01 -0.71
CA ASN A 168 18.87 0.26 -0.19
C ASN A 168 19.47 0.85 1.09
N GLN A 169 19.29 2.15 1.35
CA GLN A 169 19.83 2.81 2.54
C GLN A 169 18.90 2.68 3.75
N LEU A 170 17.59 2.55 3.53
CA LEU A 170 16.57 2.60 4.59
C LEU A 170 16.81 1.60 5.75
N PRO A 171 17.24 0.34 5.52
CA PRO A 171 17.46 -0.61 6.61
C PRO A 171 18.48 -0.10 7.65
N ALA A 172 19.56 0.57 7.21
CA ALA A 172 20.58 1.09 8.12
C ALA A 172 20.06 2.25 8.97
N TYR A 173 19.19 3.11 8.41
CA TYR A 173 18.53 4.17 9.18
C TYR A 173 17.59 3.57 10.22
N LEU A 174 16.68 2.72 9.75
CA LEU A 174 15.65 2.09 10.57
C LEU A 174 16.24 1.28 11.72
N ALA A 175 17.33 0.55 11.49
CA ALA A 175 18.02 -0.24 12.51
C ALA A 175 18.50 0.59 13.72
N ASN A 176 18.75 1.89 13.52
CA ASN A 176 19.23 2.82 14.53
C ASN A 176 18.14 3.77 15.06
N TRP A 177 16.86 3.44 14.83
CA TRP A 177 15.73 4.06 15.52
C TRP A 177 15.31 3.25 16.72
N ASP A 178 14.72 3.89 17.72
CA ASP A 178 14.13 3.20 18.87
C ASP A 178 12.70 2.80 18.55
N ILE A 179 11.96 3.68 17.88
CA ILE A 179 10.57 3.47 17.46
C ILE A 179 10.40 3.92 16.02
N ALA A 180 9.55 3.23 15.28
CA ALA A 180 9.02 3.74 14.02
C ALA A 180 7.58 4.23 14.20
N PHE A 181 7.18 5.25 13.45
CA PHE A 181 5.81 5.76 13.54
C PHE A 181 5.15 6.06 12.19
N LEU A 182 3.83 6.12 12.22
CA LEU A 182 2.97 6.43 11.09
C LEU A 182 1.98 7.54 11.50
N PRO A 183 2.44 8.80 11.56
CA PRO A 183 1.62 9.94 11.96
C PRO A 183 0.80 10.45 10.77
N PHE A 184 -0.11 9.62 10.27
CA PHE A 184 -0.94 9.98 9.12
C PHE A 184 -2.14 10.83 9.54
N ALA A 185 -2.39 11.92 8.82
CA ALA A 185 -3.57 12.76 9.00
C ALA A 185 -4.83 11.96 8.67
N LYS A 186 -5.94 12.21 9.35
CA LYS A 186 -7.24 11.59 9.03
C LYS A 186 -7.99 12.41 7.98
N ASN A 187 -7.71 12.16 6.70
CA ASN A 187 -8.33 12.86 5.58
C ASN A 187 -8.66 11.88 4.44
N ASP A 188 -9.21 12.38 3.33
CA ASP A 188 -9.62 11.50 2.23
C ASP A 188 -8.44 10.76 1.59
N SER A 189 -7.25 11.37 1.54
CA SER A 189 -6.05 10.75 0.95
C SER A 189 -5.46 9.59 1.80
N THR A 190 -5.86 9.48 3.07
CA THR A 190 -5.45 8.41 3.98
C THR A 190 -6.57 7.43 4.31
N ARG A 191 -7.80 7.72 3.88
CA ARG A 191 -8.98 6.89 4.17
C ARG A 191 -8.80 5.43 3.75
N PHE A 192 -8.21 5.19 2.58
CA PHE A 192 -8.11 3.86 1.97
C PHE A 192 -6.68 3.32 1.88
N ILE A 193 -5.71 3.96 2.53
CA ILE A 193 -4.32 3.54 2.41
C ILE A 193 -4.07 2.24 3.19
N SER A 194 -3.17 1.42 2.66
CA SER A 194 -2.58 0.26 3.35
C SER A 194 -1.07 0.47 3.41
N PRO A 195 -0.52 1.06 4.48
CA PRO A 195 0.88 1.49 4.49
C PRO A 195 1.86 0.33 4.39
N THR A 196 2.73 0.33 3.37
CA THR A 196 3.85 -0.64 3.25
C THR A 196 4.79 -0.58 4.44
N LYS A 197 4.88 0.59 5.06
CA LYS A 197 5.79 0.89 6.17
C LYS A 197 5.53 0.06 7.42
N THR A 198 4.28 -0.32 7.67
CA THR A 198 3.94 -1.10 8.87
C THR A 198 4.69 -2.43 8.91
N PRO A 199 4.59 -3.32 7.90
CA PRO A 199 5.38 -4.54 7.90
C PRO A 199 6.88 -4.28 7.72
N GLU A 200 7.31 -3.20 7.05
CA GLU A 200 8.73 -2.83 6.94
C GLU A 200 9.38 -2.55 8.30
N TYR A 201 8.70 -1.76 9.13
CA TYR A 201 9.15 -1.42 10.49
C TYR A 201 9.15 -2.64 11.41
N LEU A 202 8.10 -3.45 11.35
CA LEU A 202 8.01 -4.69 12.12
C LEU A 202 9.10 -5.68 11.71
N CYS A 203 9.41 -5.84 10.41
CA CYS A 203 10.50 -6.70 9.95
C CYS A 203 11.87 -6.28 10.50
N ALA A 204 12.10 -4.97 10.68
CA ALA A 204 13.34 -4.47 11.28
C ALA A 204 13.35 -4.54 12.82
N GLY A 205 12.35 -5.17 13.44
CA GLY A 205 12.26 -5.31 14.88
C GLY A 205 11.94 -4.01 15.61
N LYS A 206 11.27 -3.06 14.95
CA LYS A 206 10.93 -1.77 15.55
C LYS A 206 9.51 -1.77 16.08
N PRO A 207 9.28 -1.44 17.37
CA PRO A 207 7.96 -1.08 17.87
C PRO A 207 7.38 0.05 17.01
N VAL A 208 6.08 -0.04 16.72
CA VAL A 208 5.40 0.90 15.83
C VAL A 208 4.26 1.59 16.56
N VAL A 209 4.15 2.90 16.37
CA VAL A 209 2.99 3.70 16.78
C VAL A 209 2.35 4.32 15.53
N SER A 210 1.04 4.19 15.37
CA SER A 210 0.33 4.69 14.19
C SER A 210 -0.92 5.45 14.60
N THR A 211 -1.31 6.45 13.80
CA THR A 211 -2.71 6.92 13.80
C THR A 211 -3.64 5.79 13.36
N SER A 212 -4.93 5.91 13.64
CA SER A 212 -5.93 4.86 13.43
C SER A 212 -6.28 4.62 11.94
N ILE A 213 -5.29 4.40 11.08
CA ILE A 213 -5.48 3.95 9.70
C ILE A 213 -6.11 2.56 9.72
N HIS A 214 -7.21 2.39 8.99
CA HIS A 214 -8.02 1.17 9.04
C HIS A 214 -7.20 -0.12 8.86
N ASP A 215 -6.35 -0.15 7.83
CA ASP A 215 -5.50 -1.30 7.50
C ASP A 215 -4.26 -1.45 8.40
N VAL A 216 -4.02 -0.50 9.31
CA VAL A 216 -3.04 -0.64 10.40
C VAL A 216 -3.73 -1.13 11.67
N VAL A 217 -4.91 -0.60 11.99
CA VAL A 217 -5.74 -1.08 13.11
C VAL A 217 -6.04 -2.56 12.94
N ASN A 218 -6.48 -2.97 11.74
CA ASN A 218 -6.74 -4.37 11.43
C ASN A 218 -5.81 -4.83 10.28
N PRO A 219 -4.91 -5.81 10.53
CA PRO A 219 -4.84 -6.67 11.70
C PRO A 219 -3.88 -6.20 12.82
N TYR A 220 -2.99 -5.25 12.55
CA TYR A 220 -1.82 -5.06 13.41
C TYR A 220 -2.16 -4.54 14.82
N GLY A 221 -3.05 -3.55 14.91
CA GLY A 221 -3.54 -3.02 16.19
C GLY A 221 -4.38 -4.03 16.97
N THR A 222 -5.29 -4.73 16.31
CA THR A 222 -6.15 -5.75 16.95
C THR A 222 -5.36 -6.95 17.47
N MET A 223 -4.24 -7.27 16.83
CA MET A 223 -3.31 -8.33 17.26
C MET A 223 -2.27 -7.85 18.29
N GLY A 224 -2.27 -6.57 18.67
CA GLY A 224 -1.29 -6.01 19.62
C GLY A 224 0.13 -5.90 19.08
N LEU A 225 0.31 -5.90 17.75
CA LEU A 225 1.61 -5.77 17.10
C LEU A 225 2.04 -4.30 16.96
N VAL A 226 1.06 -3.39 16.87
CA VAL A 226 1.25 -1.95 16.66
C VAL A 226 0.39 -1.18 17.66
N HIS A 227 0.94 -0.12 18.26
CA HIS A 227 0.17 0.79 19.11
C HIS A 227 -0.63 1.78 18.25
N ILE A 228 -1.90 1.99 18.59
CA ILE A 228 -2.77 2.93 17.88
C ILE A 228 -3.09 4.12 18.79
N ALA A 229 -2.87 5.33 18.28
CA ALA A 229 -3.10 6.58 19.01
C ALA A 229 -3.38 7.73 18.02
N ASP A 230 -4.27 8.66 18.37
CA ASP A 230 -4.72 9.69 17.42
C ASP A 230 -4.47 11.13 17.86
N THR A 231 -4.29 11.34 19.16
CA THR A 231 -4.02 12.68 19.73
C THR A 231 -2.61 12.76 20.28
N VAL A 232 -2.07 13.97 20.40
CA VAL A 232 -0.72 14.19 20.97
C VAL A 232 -0.52 13.47 22.31
N PRO A 233 -1.44 13.56 23.30
CA PRO A 233 -1.26 12.85 24.58
C PRO A 233 -1.32 11.33 24.46
N GLU A 234 -2.20 10.79 23.62
CA GLU A 234 -2.29 9.35 23.38
C GLU A 234 -1.03 8.84 22.67
N PHE A 235 -0.54 9.60 21.70
CA PHE A 235 0.58 9.23 20.85
C PHE A 235 1.89 9.31 21.63
N SER A 236 2.07 10.33 22.48
CA SER A 236 3.21 10.41 23.40
C SER A 236 3.18 9.28 24.43
N ALA A 237 2.02 8.93 24.99
CA ALA A 237 1.87 7.79 25.87
C ALA A 237 2.16 6.45 25.16
N ALA A 238 1.73 6.30 23.91
CA ALA A 238 2.02 5.12 23.10
C ALA A 238 3.51 5.00 22.75
N ILE A 239 4.21 6.12 22.47
CA ILE A 239 5.66 6.15 22.28
C ILE A 239 6.37 5.67 23.55
N HIS A 240 5.99 6.17 24.74
CA HIS A 240 6.59 5.68 25.99
C HIS A 240 6.39 4.17 26.19
N LYS A 241 5.18 3.66 25.98
CA LYS A 241 4.90 2.22 26.04
C LYS A 241 5.72 1.41 25.01
N ALA A 242 5.85 1.93 23.80
CA ALA A 242 6.62 1.29 22.73
C ALA A 242 8.12 1.23 23.06
N LEU A 243 8.68 2.26 23.74
CA LEU A 243 10.07 2.23 24.23
C LEU A 243 10.27 1.13 25.27
N GLU A 244 9.32 0.95 26.18
CA GLU A 244 9.35 -0.12 27.19
C GLU A 244 9.18 -1.52 26.57
N GLN A 245 8.43 -1.62 25.47
CA GLN A 245 8.19 -2.87 24.75
C GLN A 245 9.37 -3.34 23.89
N ALA A 246 10.38 -2.50 23.64
CA ALA A 246 11.49 -2.84 22.73
C ALA A 246 12.23 -4.15 23.10
N ASP A 247 12.27 -4.50 24.39
CA ASP A 247 12.88 -5.73 24.92
C ASP A 247 11.87 -6.88 25.17
N ASP A 248 10.59 -6.69 24.81
CA ASP A 248 9.54 -7.69 24.98
C ASP A 248 9.68 -8.85 23.96
N LYS A 249 10.21 -9.96 24.46
CA LYS A 249 10.42 -11.20 23.69
C LYS A 249 9.11 -11.84 23.22
N GLU A 250 8.01 -11.67 23.96
CA GLU A 250 6.73 -12.26 23.59
C GLU A 250 6.10 -11.47 22.44
N TRP A 251 6.09 -10.13 22.53
CA TRP A 251 5.70 -9.26 21.42
C TRP A 251 6.52 -9.58 20.16
N TRP A 252 7.85 -9.65 20.27
CA TRP A 252 8.70 -9.92 19.13
C TRP A 252 8.40 -11.29 18.48
N LYS A 253 8.17 -12.32 19.29
CA LYS A 253 7.76 -13.64 18.79
C LYS A 253 6.43 -13.57 18.01
N ASN A 254 5.44 -12.83 18.52
CA ASN A 254 4.15 -12.66 17.85
C ASN A 254 4.29 -11.92 16.52
N VAL A 255 5.15 -10.89 16.46
CA VAL A 255 5.50 -10.19 15.22
C VAL A 255 6.13 -11.15 14.21
N GLN A 256 7.11 -11.95 14.63
CA GLN A 256 7.77 -12.92 13.74
C GLN A 256 6.79 -13.99 13.21
N GLU A 257 5.86 -14.47 14.04
CA GLU A 257 4.82 -15.41 13.61
C GLU A 257 3.88 -14.80 12.58
N PHE A 258 3.46 -13.54 12.77
CA PHE A 258 2.65 -12.81 11.80
C PHE A 258 3.39 -12.60 10.47
N LEU A 259 4.64 -12.14 10.51
CA LEU A 259 5.43 -11.83 9.31
C LEU A 259 5.71 -13.07 8.44
N LYS A 260 5.82 -14.28 9.01
CA LYS A 260 5.94 -15.53 8.23
C LYS A 260 4.81 -15.77 7.24
N THR A 261 3.65 -15.13 7.46
CA THR A 261 2.48 -15.25 6.57
C THR A 261 2.52 -14.26 5.39
N ASN A 262 3.49 -13.33 5.39
CA ASN A 262 3.58 -12.23 4.43
C ASN A 262 4.94 -12.24 3.70
N SER A 263 4.90 -12.39 2.38
CA SER A 263 6.07 -12.13 1.53
C SER A 263 5.64 -11.80 0.11
N TRP A 264 6.47 -11.07 -0.63
CA TRP A 264 6.21 -10.76 -2.03
C TRP A 264 6.03 -12.02 -2.88
N ASP A 265 6.81 -13.08 -2.63
CA ASP A 265 6.69 -14.34 -3.34
C ASP A 265 5.32 -15.02 -3.11
N LEU A 266 4.81 -15.00 -1.88
CA LEU A 266 3.49 -15.54 -1.56
C LEU A 266 2.38 -14.69 -2.19
N THR A 267 2.48 -13.36 -2.08
CA THR A 267 1.52 -12.42 -2.69
C THR A 267 1.46 -12.63 -4.20
N TRP A 268 2.60 -12.61 -4.88
CA TRP A 268 2.70 -12.82 -6.32
C TRP A 268 2.16 -14.19 -6.73
N SER A 269 2.50 -15.25 -6.00
CA SER A 269 2.02 -16.60 -6.31
C SER A 269 0.50 -16.70 -6.26
N LYS A 270 -0.14 -16.04 -5.28
CA LYS A 270 -1.61 -15.95 -5.17
C LYS A 270 -2.22 -15.13 -6.32
N MET A 271 -1.68 -13.95 -6.62
CA MET A 271 -2.13 -13.11 -7.75
C MET A 271 -2.02 -13.85 -9.07
N LYS A 272 -0.87 -14.49 -9.33
CA LYS A 272 -0.61 -15.28 -10.54
C LYS A 272 -1.60 -16.42 -10.69
N LYS A 273 -1.92 -17.14 -9.61
CA LYS A 273 -2.94 -18.19 -9.62
C LYS A 273 -4.29 -17.65 -10.10
N ILE A 274 -4.76 -16.54 -9.54
CA ILE A 274 -6.03 -15.91 -9.92
C ILE A 274 -6.01 -15.46 -11.39
N ILE A 275 -4.90 -14.87 -11.85
CA ILE A 275 -4.73 -14.46 -13.25
C ILE A 275 -4.86 -15.67 -14.18
N LEU A 276 -4.17 -16.78 -13.88
CA LEU A 276 -4.20 -17.99 -14.71
C LEU A 276 -5.60 -18.63 -14.73
N GLU A 277 -6.28 -18.72 -13.58
CA GLU A 277 -7.65 -19.23 -13.50
C GLU A 277 -8.65 -18.35 -14.26
N THR A 278 -8.45 -17.03 -14.24
CA THR A 278 -9.29 -16.07 -14.97
C THR A 278 -9.08 -16.19 -16.49
N LEU A 279 -7.82 -16.33 -16.93
CA LEU A 279 -7.46 -16.60 -18.31
C LEU A 279 -8.11 -17.88 -18.85
N GLU A 280 -8.02 -18.98 -18.09
CA GLU A 280 -8.61 -20.25 -18.49
C GLU A 280 -10.13 -20.15 -18.67
N LYS A 281 -10.83 -19.51 -17.73
CA LYS A 281 -12.29 -19.28 -17.84
C LYS A 281 -12.65 -18.47 -19.10
N LYS A 282 -11.84 -17.46 -19.43
CA LYS A 282 -12.06 -16.60 -20.61
C LYS A 282 -11.79 -17.33 -21.92
N ASP A 283 -10.74 -18.14 -21.98
CA ASP A 283 -10.47 -19.01 -23.14
C ASP A 283 -11.62 -20.00 -23.39
N ILE A 284 -12.16 -20.61 -22.32
CA ILE A 284 -13.32 -21.51 -22.42
C ILE A 284 -14.55 -20.77 -22.92
N HIS A 285 -14.83 -19.57 -22.38
CA HIS A 285 -15.94 -18.72 -22.82
C HIS A 285 -15.80 -18.39 -24.31
N ASN A 286 -14.65 -17.84 -24.73
CA ASN A 286 -14.40 -17.50 -26.13
C ASN A 286 -14.54 -18.70 -27.06
N LYS A 287 -14.05 -19.88 -26.67
CA LYS A 287 -14.23 -21.12 -27.45
C LYS A 287 -15.69 -21.53 -27.58
N ARG A 288 -16.49 -21.43 -26.51
CA ARG A 288 -17.93 -21.77 -26.51
C ARG A 288 -18.77 -20.85 -27.39
N TYR A 289 -18.41 -19.58 -27.51
CA TYR A 289 -19.13 -18.60 -28.33
C TYR A 289 -18.49 -18.37 -29.72
N SER A 290 -17.41 -19.07 -30.04
CA SER A 290 -16.75 -19.05 -31.37
C SER A 290 -17.28 -20.09 -32.36
N TYR A 291 -18.32 -20.85 -32.01
CA TYR A 291 -19.01 -21.70 -33.00
C TYR A 291 -19.82 -20.82 -33.96
N PRO A 292 -19.70 -21.02 -35.30
CA PRO A 292 -20.41 -20.20 -36.27
C PRO A 292 -21.92 -20.38 -36.10
N THR A 293 -22.67 -19.28 -36.24
CA THR A 293 -24.13 -19.23 -36.39
C THR A 293 -24.59 -19.80 -37.74
N ASP A 294 -24.10 -20.99 -38.11
CA ASP A 294 -24.50 -21.75 -39.30
C ASP A 294 -25.13 -23.10 -38.93
N THR A 295 -25.93 -23.11 -37.86
CA THR A 295 -26.91 -24.18 -37.65
C THR A 295 -28.28 -23.57 -37.46
N LEU A 296 -28.79 -22.93 -38.52
CA LEU A 296 -30.23 -22.85 -38.74
C LEU A 296 -30.75 -24.29 -38.88
N ILE A 297 -31.20 -24.86 -37.76
CA ILE A 297 -32.07 -26.04 -37.80
C ILE A 297 -33.34 -25.57 -38.51
N ASN A 298 -33.45 -25.95 -39.77
CA ASN A 298 -34.59 -25.68 -40.62
C ASN A 298 -35.76 -26.54 -40.10
N ILE A 299 -36.55 -25.99 -39.18
CA ILE A 299 -37.82 -26.61 -38.77
C ILE A 299 -38.84 -26.26 -39.85
N SER A 300 -38.90 -27.10 -40.87
CA SER A 300 -39.96 -27.08 -41.86
C SER A 300 -41.28 -27.51 -41.21
N TYR A 301 -42.21 -26.56 -41.06
CA TYR A 301 -43.60 -26.87 -40.75
C TYR A 301 -44.29 -27.43 -42.01
N PRO A 302 -44.99 -28.58 -41.95
CA PRO A 302 -45.79 -29.04 -43.07
C PRO A 302 -47.01 -28.14 -43.23
N THR A 303 -47.15 -27.58 -44.43
CA THR A 303 -48.37 -26.92 -44.90
C THR A 303 -49.49 -27.96 -44.98
N ILE A 304 -50.60 -27.71 -44.30
CA ILE A 304 -51.87 -28.42 -44.51
C ILE A 304 -52.88 -27.39 -45.01
N LEU A 305 -53.44 -27.70 -46.18
CA LEU A 305 -54.64 -27.12 -46.79
C LEU A 305 -55.87 -27.31 -45.90
#